data_AF-H1UUZ8-F1
#
_entry.id   AF-H1UUZ8-F1
#
_cell.length_a   1.000
_cell.length_b   1.000
_cell.length_c   1.000
_cell.angle_alpha   90.00
_cell.angle_beta   90.00
_cell.angle_gamma   90.00
#
_symmetry.space_group_name_H-M   'P 1'
#
loop_
_entity.id
_entity.type
_entity.pdbx_description
1 polymer ?
#
loop_
_entity_poly.entity_id
_entity_poly.type
_entity_poly.pdbx_seq_one_letter_code
_entity_poly.pdbx_strand_id
1 'polypeptide(L)'
;MPVLSEPDIEKILAVLRRFSQYEPQSAPQKVPAYEAVAATKLREFDQSDEPITLLLPAFPWKNPNTDKVLGGSPDLGEELGLARLDHLCEELGRIYAHGAHVILVSDGPVYNDLLGIPDADYFEYGVQLRDLAKQEGLSHIKFVRLVDVLDLGNGDAMSRGEHLSMAETCRREMERRFLSPDFSVQGEVRAHPDTALTYQKYLKSAHEDLFWGPEVDPAIKRDAVKDFW
;
A
#
# COMPACT_ATOMS: atom_id res chain seq x y z
N MET A 1 4.80 0.46 -33.03
CA MET A 1 5.65 -0.76 -33.05
C MET A 1 6.10 -0.94 -31.62
N PRO A 2 6.04 -2.16 -31.05
CA PRO A 2 6.48 -2.38 -29.67
C PRO A 2 7.93 -1.89 -29.51
N VAL A 3 8.15 -1.06 -28.50
CA VAL A 3 9.42 -0.35 -28.24
C VAL A 3 10.31 -1.21 -27.36
N LEU A 4 9.74 -2.05 -26.48
CA LEU A 4 10.50 -2.89 -25.58
C LEU A 4 11.04 -4.14 -26.26
N SER A 5 12.38 -4.26 -26.31
CA SER A 5 13.06 -5.51 -26.66
C SER A 5 13.12 -6.46 -25.46
N GLU A 6 13.35 -7.76 -25.68
CA GLU A 6 13.56 -8.72 -24.58
C GLU A 6 14.71 -8.30 -23.63
N PRO A 7 15.86 -7.79 -24.11
CA PRO A 7 16.86 -7.18 -23.25
C PRO A 7 16.37 -6.01 -22.39
N ASP A 8 15.43 -5.19 -22.87
CA ASP A 8 14.89 -4.07 -22.10
C ASP A 8 13.92 -4.55 -21.02
N ILE A 9 13.11 -5.57 -21.33
CA ILE A 9 12.27 -6.24 -20.33
C ILE A 9 13.14 -6.81 -19.21
N GLU A 10 14.25 -7.48 -19.53
CA GLU A 10 15.16 -8.01 -18.51
C GLU A 10 15.79 -6.91 -17.64
N LYS A 11 16.18 -5.76 -18.23
CA LYS A 11 16.67 -4.61 -17.45
C LYS A 11 15.60 -4.06 -16.51
N ILE A 12 14.35 -3.96 -16.97
CA ILE A 12 13.22 -3.51 -16.15
C ILE A 12 12.98 -4.49 -14.99
N LEU A 13 12.98 -5.80 -15.26
CA LEU A 13 12.85 -6.83 -14.22
C LEU A 13 14.00 -6.77 -13.21
N ALA A 14 15.23 -6.50 -13.66
CA ALA A 14 16.37 -6.30 -12.78
C ALA A 14 16.21 -5.07 -11.87
N VAL A 15 15.66 -3.96 -12.38
CA VAL A 15 15.30 -2.81 -11.55
C VAL A 15 14.26 -3.23 -10.51
N LEU A 16 13.14 -3.85 -10.91
CA LEU A 16 12.11 -4.31 -9.97
C LEU A 16 12.70 -5.22 -8.89
N ARG A 17 13.56 -6.19 -9.27
CA ARG A 17 14.23 -7.09 -8.33
C ARG A 17 15.01 -6.37 -7.25
N ARG A 18 15.73 -5.29 -7.59
CA ARG A 18 16.52 -4.50 -6.65
C ARG A 18 15.65 -3.74 -5.64
N PHE A 19 14.42 -3.42 -6.01
CA PHE A 19 13.46 -2.74 -5.13
C PHE A 19 12.56 -3.69 -4.35
N SER A 20 12.41 -4.94 -4.79
CA SER A 20 11.65 -5.99 -4.10
C SER A 20 12.29 -6.42 -2.78
N GLN A 21 11.46 -6.77 -1.81
CA GLN A 21 11.87 -7.48 -0.59
C GLN A 21 11.65 -8.98 -0.77
N TYR A 22 12.60 -9.78 -0.28
CA TYR A 22 12.50 -11.24 -0.27
C TYR A 22 12.75 -11.76 1.13
N GLU A 23 12.03 -12.82 1.50
CA GLU A 23 12.43 -13.61 2.65
C GLU A 23 13.80 -14.25 2.35
N PRO A 24 14.77 -14.22 3.29
CA PRO A 24 16.08 -14.82 3.07
C PRO A 24 15.93 -16.31 2.73
N GLN A 25 16.28 -16.70 1.49
CA GLN A 25 16.27 -18.11 1.08
C GLN A 25 17.65 -18.75 1.26
N SER A 26 17.67 -19.97 1.77
CA SER A 26 18.87 -20.77 2.01
C SER A 26 19.49 -21.36 0.72
N ALA A 27 18.85 -21.17 -0.44
CA ALA A 27 19.22 -21.77 -1.72
C ALA A 27 19.46 -20.69 -2.79
N PRO A 28 20.26 -20.97 -3.85
CA PRO A 28 20.57 -19.98 -4.89
C PRO A 28 19.30 -19.40 -5.52
N GLN A 29 19.35 -18.08 -5.75
CA GLN A 29 18.24 -17.21 -6.10
C GLN A 29 17.48 -17.72 -7.33
N LYS A 30 16.34 -18.38 -7.11
CA LYS A 30 15.40 -18.73 -8.18
C LYS A 30 14.79 -17.42 -8.68
N VAL A 31 14.63 -17.30 -10.00
CA VAL A 31 13.91 -16.17 -10.62
C VAL A 31 12.56 -16.00 -9.90
N PRO A 32 12.22 -14.79 -9.40
CA PRO A 32 10.98 -14.58 -8.68
C PRO A 32 9.76 -14.95 -9.52
N ALA A 33 8.77 -15.61 -8.91
CA ALA A 33 7.57 -16.06 -9.62
C ALA A 33 6.78 -14.90 -10.26
N TYR A 34 6.88 -13.69 -9.71
CA TYR A 34 6.20 -12.51 -10.25
C TYR A 34 6.75 -12.06 -11.60
N GLU A 35 7.99 -12.41 -11.97
CA GLU A 35 8.64 -11.85 -13.16
C GLU A 35 7.93 -12.24 -14.45
N ALA A 36 7.37 -13.45 -14.54
CA ALA A 36 6.59 -13.87 -15.71
C ALA A 36 5.32 -13.01 -15.89
N VAL A 37 4.67 -12.67 -14.78
CA VAL A 37 3.48 -11.79 -14.78
C VAL A 37 3.89 -10.37 -15.12
N ALA A 38 4.96 -9.86 -14.51
CA ALA A 38 5.48 -8.53 -14.78
C ALA A 38 5.89 -8.39 -16.26
N ALA A 39 6.62 -9.35 -16.83
CA ALA A 39 7.00 -9.34 -18.24
C ALA A 39 5.78 -9.33 -19.17
N THR A 40 4.71 -10.02 -18.81
CA THR A 40 3.44 -9.97 -19.56
C THR A 40 2.84 -8.57 -19.51
N LYS A 41 2.75 -7.97 -18.31
CA LYS A 41 2.24 -6.60 -18.13
C LYS A 41 3.07 -5.53 -18.83
N LEU A 42 4.40 -5.67 -18.84
CA LEU A 42 5.28 -4.74 -19.57
C LEU A 42 4.98 -4.74 -21.07
N ARG A 43 4.71 -5.91 -21.67
CA ARG A 43 4.31 -6.00 -23.07
C ARG A 43 2.93 -5.39 -23.31
N GLU A 44 1.99 -5.53 -22.38
CA GLU A 44 0.66 -4.90 -22.47
C GLU A 44 0.76 -3.36 -22.45
N PHE A 45 1.57 -2.80 -21.55
CA PHE A 45 1.82 -1.35 -21.50
C PHE A 45 2.50 -0.85 -22.79
N ASP A 46 3.51 -1.57 -23.29
CA ASP A 46 4.22 -1.23 -24.53
C ASP A 46 3.34 -1.33 -25.78
N GLN A 47 2.43 -2.30 -25.83
CA GLN A 47 1.46 -2.40 -26.92
C GLN A 47 0.43 -1.26 -26.93
N SER A 48 0.22 -0.63 -25.77
CA SER A 48 -0.76 0.44 -25.58
C SER A 48 -0.11 1.84 -25.56
N ASP A 49 1.20 1.94 -25.78
CA ASP A 49 1.98 3.18 -25.65
C ASP A 49 1.78 3.88 -24.28
N GLU A 50 1.53 3.09 -23.23
CA GLU A 50 1.23 3.57 -21.88
C GLU A 50 2.45 3.50 -20.95
N PRO A 51 2.56 4.41 -19.97
CA PRO A 51 3.58 4.30 -18.91
C PRO A 51 3.38 3.02 -18.08
N ILE A 52 4.47 2.49 -17.53
CA ILE A 52 4.37 1.43 -16.53
C ILE A 52 3.63 1.97 -15.31
N THR A 53 2.48 1.39 -15.00
CA THR A 53 1.67 1.77 -13.85
C THR A 53 1.84 0.75 -12.73
N LEU A 54 2.43 1.18 -11.62
CA LEU A 54 2.52 0.41 -10.39
C LEU A 54 1.39 0.84 -9.44
N LEU A 55 0.78 -0.08 -8.72
CA LEU A 55 -0.24 0.21 -7.73
C LEU A 55 0.23 -0.29 -6.36
N LEU A 56 0.19 0.58 -5.35
CA LEU A 56 0.63 0.28 -4.00
C LEU A 56 -0.40 0.76 -2.97
N PRO A 57 -1.14 -0.15 -2.33
CA PRO A 57 -1.87 0.15 -1.11
C PRO A 57 -0.85 0.32 0.03
N ALA A 58 -0.72 1.54 0.56
CA ALA A 58 0.25 1.86 1.60
C ALA A 58 -0.01 3.25 2.21
N PHE A 59 0.77 3.57 3.24
CA PHE A 59 0.69 4.84 3.97
C PHE A 59 -0.74 5.15 4.47
N PRO A 60 -1.34 4.25 5.27
CA PRO A 60 -2.69 4.45 5.79
C PRO A 60 -2.74 5.56 6.86
N TRP A 61 -1.77 5.56 7.77
CA TRP A 61 -1.59 6.53 8.87
C TRP A 61 -0.22 6.35 9.51
N LYS A 62 0.11 7.20 10.49
CA LYS A 62 1.31 7.09 11.31
C LYS A 62 1.10 6.12 12.47
N ASN A 63 2.11 5.29 12.77
CA ASN A 63 2.00 4.29 13.84
C ASN A 63 1.59 4.95 15.18
N PRO A 64 0.57 4.44 15.88
CA PRO A 64 0.08 5.04 17.13
C PRO A 64 1.06 4.89 18.32
N ASN A 65 2.07 4.03 18.20
CA ASN A 65 3.11 3.84 19.22
C ASN A 65 4.10 5.02 19.22
N THR A 66 3.90 5.96 20.14
CA THR A 66 4.75 7.15 20.31
C THR A 66 6.19 6.84 20.73
N ASP A 67 6.50 5.60 21.16
CA ASP A 67 7.88 5.19 21.43
C ASP A 67 8.65 4.89 20.13
N LYS A 68 7.93 4.70 19.01
CA LYS A 68 8.50 4.37 17.69
C LYS A 68 8.44 5.52 16.69
N VAL A 69 7.62 6.54 16.94
CA VAL A 69 7.40 7.67 16.02
C VAL A 69 7.61 9.00 16.72
N LEU A 70 7.93 10.03 15.93
CA LEU A 70 8.16 11.39 16.45
C LEU A 70 6.87 12.18 16.68
N GLY A 71 5.73 11.68 16.18
CA GLY A 71 4.41 12.30 16.27
C GLY A 71 3.42 11.65 15.29
N GLY A 72 2.25 12.25 15.09
CA GLY A 72 1.22 11.76 14.17
C GLY A 72 1.39 12.19 12.71
N SER A 73 2.33 13.11 12.43
CA SER A 73 2.60 13.61 11.09
C SER A 73 3.63 12.75 10.35
N PRO A 74 3.61 12.74 9.00
CA PRO A 74 4.72 12.23 8.20
C PRO A 74 6.05 12.87 8.61
N ASP A 75 7.09 12.04 8.69
CA ASP A 75 8.46 12.44 9.02
C ASP A 75 9.45 11.91 7.95
N LEU A 76 10.75 11.95 8.27
CA LEU A 76 11.81 11.50 7.37
C LEU A 76 11.62 10.04 6.90
N GLY A 77 10.93 9.19 7.68
CA GLY A 77 10.61 7.84 7.26
C GLY A 77 9.69 7.80 6.04
N GLU A 78 8.62 8.61 6.05
CA GLU A 78 7.74 8.76 4.89
C GLU A 78 8.45 9.45 3.72
N GLU A 79 9.24 10.48 3.98
CA GLU A 79 10.02 11.19 2.96
C GLU A 79 10.94 10.23 2.19
N LEU A 80 11.76 9.46 2.89
CA LEU A 80 12.66 8.47 2.30
C LEU A 80 11.89 7.33 1.60
N GLY A 81 10.74 6.94 2.15
CA GLY A 81 9.87 5.93 1.54
C GLY A 81 9.31 6.40 0.20
N LEU A 82 8.76 7.62 0.14
CA LEU A 82 8.25 8.21 -1.09
C LEU A 82 9.38 8.50 -2.08
N ALA A 83 10.52 9.05 -1.64
CA ALA A 83 11.67 9.28 -2.50
C ALA A 83 12.21 7.98 -3.13
N ARG A 84 12.17 6.86 -2.38
CA ARG A 84 12.53 5.54 -2.91
C ARG A 84 11.55 5.07 -4.00
N LEU A 85 10.26 5.32 -3.85
CA LEU A 85 9.25 4.98 -4.87
C LEU A 85 9.39 5.86 -6.12
N ASP A 86 9.66 7.16 -5.94
CA ASP A 86 9.92 8.07 -7.05
C ASP A 86 11.18 7.65 -7.83
N HIS A 87 12.26 7.34 -7.11
CA HIS A 87 13.50 6.85 -7.71
C HIS A 87 13.33 5.52 -8.46
N LEU A 88 12.45 4.62 -7.99
CA LEU A 88 12.09 3.42 -8.75
C LEU A 88 11.53 3.82 -10.13
N CYS A 89 10.59 4.76 -10.18
CA CYS A 89 10.00 5.22 -11.43
C CYS A 89 11.02 5.91 -12.35
N GLU A 90 11.94 6.69 -11.81
CA GLU A 90 13.04 7.28 -12.57
C GLU A 90 13.91 6.20 -13.25
N GLU A 91 14.32 5.16 -12.50
CA GLU A 91 15.14 4.07 -13.04
C GLU A 91 14.42 3.31 -14.15
N LEU A 92 13.11 3.10 -14.01
CA LEU A 92 12.28 2.48 -15.04
C LEU A 92 12.16 3.38 -16.28
N GLY A 93 11.96 4.68 -16.09
CA GLY A 93 11.83 5.65 -17.18
C GLY A 93 13.12 5.89 -17.97
N ARG A 94 14.29 5.55 -17.42
CA ARG A 94 15.56 5.51 -18.17
C ARG A 94 15.62 4.39 -19.19
N ILE A 95 14.80 3.35 -19.04
CA ILE A 95 14.78 2.18 -19.93
C ILE A 95 13.58 2.24 -20.87
N TYR A 96 12.41 2.62 -20.35
CA TYR A 96 11.16 2.63 -21.11
C TYR A 96 10.70 4.05 -21.41
N ALA A 97 10.58 4.38 -22.70
CA ALA A 97 10.37 5.75 -23.18
C ALA A 97 9.07 6.41 -22.68
N HIS A 98 8.03 5.61 -22.39
CA HIS A 98 6.77 6.13 -21.84
C HIS A 98 6.84 6.38 -20.33
N GLY A 99 7.95 6.02 -19.67
CA GLY A 99 8.15 6.25 -18.25
C GLY A 99 7.41 5.26 -17.35
N ALA A 100 7.39 5.58 -16.06
CA ALA A 100 6.67 4.82 -15.04
C ALA A 100 6.11 5.77 -13.98
N HIS A 101 5.06 5.33 -13.29
CA HIS A 101 4.54 6.01 -12.12
C HIS A 101 3.96 5.02 -11.11
N VAL A 102 3.90 5.43 -9.84
CA VAL A 102 3.24 4.69 -8.77
C VAL A 102 1.92 5.37 -8.44
N ILE A 103 0.84 4.60 -8.43
CA ILE A 103 -0.44 4.96 -7.83
C ILE A 103 -0.42 4.47 -6.38
N LEU A 104 -0.33 5.41 -5.44
CA LEU A 104 -0.41 5.15 -4.01
C LEU A 104 -1.87 5.29 -3.58
N VAL A 105 -2.45 4.17 -3.14
CA VAL A 105 -3.80 4.12 -2.58
C VAL A 105 -3.67 4.11 -1.06
N SER A 106 -4.07 5.20 -0.39
CA SER A 106 -4.14 5.18 1.08
C SER A 106 -5.34 4.34 1.48
N ASP A 107 -5.05 3.16 2.04
CA ASP A 107 -5.99 2.09 2.35
C ASP A 107 -6.55 2.16 3.77
N GLY A 108 -6.18 3.19 4.54
CA GLY A 108 -6.62 3.39 5.92
C GLY A 108 -8.13 3.25 6.14
N PRO A 109 -9.00 3.90 5.32
CA PRO A 109 -10.45 3.80 5.49
C PRO A 109 -11.01 2.38 5.41
N VAL A 110 -10.26 1.41 4.88
CA VAL A 110 -10.71 0.02 4.75
C VAL A 110 -10.81 -0.66 6.13
N TYR A 111 -9.96 -0.30 7.10
CA TYR A 111 -9.83 -1.05 8.36
C TYR A 111 -9.45 -0.21 9.60
N ASN A 112 -9.44 1.13 9.51
CA ASN A 112 -9.06 2.00 10.63
C ASN A 112 -9.93 1.82 11.88
N ASP A 113 -11.22 1.55 11.71
CA ASP A 113 -12.18 1.30 12.80
C ASP A 113 -11.86 0.03 13.58
N LEU A 114 -11.38 -1.02 12.90
CA LEU A 114 -10.94 -2.27 13.52
C LEU A 114 -9.73 -2.06 14.44
N LEU A 115 -8.94 -1.02 14.20
CA LEU A 115 -7.71 -0.71 14.94
C LEU A 115 -7.86 0.50 15.88
N GLY A 116 -9.08 1.06 15.98
CA GLY A 116 -9.36 2.23 16.81
C GLY A 116 -8.59 3.49 16.38
N ILE A 117 -8.30 3.60 15.08
CA ILE A 117 -7.68 4.78 14.48
C ILE A 117 -8.79 5.72 14.00
N PRO A 118 -8.84 6.97 14.51
CA PRO A 118 -9.88 7.93 14.16
C PRO A 118 -9.87 8.26 12.67
N ASP A 119 -11.05 8.47 12.09
CA ASP A 119 -11.17 8.84 10.67
C ASP A 119 -10.41 10.14 10.34
N ALA A 120 -10.40 11.06 11.32
CA ALA A 120 -9.66 12.30 11.26
C ALA A 120 -8.16 12.08 11.04
N ASP A 121 -7.57 11.11 11.72
CA ASP A 121 -6.11 10.92 11.77
C ASP A 121 -5.59 10.41 10.43
N TYR A 122 -6.26 9.43 9.81
CA TYR A 122 -5.87 8.97 8.47
C TYR A 122 -6.07 10.08 7.42
N PHE A 123 -7.11 10.91 7.57
CA PHE A 123 -7.37 12.00 6.62
C PHE A 123 -6.27 13.06 6.67
N GLU A 124 -5.96 13.56 7.88
CA GLU A 124 -4.92 14.59 8.05
C GLU A 124 -3.54 14.05 7.65
N TYR A 125 -3.21 12.80 8.02
CA TYR A 125 -2.00 12.14 7.58
C TYR A 125 -1.91 12.08 6.05
N GLY A 126 -2.99 11.67 5.37
CA GLY A 126 -3.04 11.60 3.92
C GLY A 126 -2.94 12.96 3.21
N VAL A 127 -3.42 14.05 3.85
CA VAL A 127 -3.21 15.42 3.35
C VAL A 127 -1.73 15.82 3.49
N GLN A 128 -1.16 15.64 4.68
CA GLN A 128 0.24 15.98 4.95
C GLN A 128 1.22 15.19 4.09
N LEU A 129 0.93 13.92 3.81
CA LEU A 129 1.76 13.07 2.94
C LEU A 129 1.80 13.57 1.50
N ARG A 130 0.66 14.06 0.97
CA ARG A 130 0.59 14.68 -0.36
C ARG A 130 1.36 15.99 -0.41
N ASP A 131 1.30 16.78 0.65
CA ASP A 131 2.05 18.03 0.73
C ASP A 131 3.55 17.79 0.84
N LEU A 132 3.98 16.78 1.60
CA LEU A 132 5.37 16.33 1.65
C LEU A 132 5.88 15.93 0.26
N ALA A 133 5.13 15.08 -0.47
CA ALA A 133 5.53 14.68 -1.82
C ALA A 133 5.68 15.87 -2.78
N LYS A 134 4.81 16.88 -2.67
CA LYS A 134 4.91 18.11 -3.48
C LYS A 134 6.12 18.96 -3.09
N GLN A 135 6.39 19.10 -1.80
CA GLN A 135 7.53 19.87 -1.28
C GLN A 135 8.87 19.29 -1.74
N GLU A 136 8.97 17.96 -1.73
CA GLU A 136 10.15 17.22 -2.20
C GLU A 136 10.23 17.07 -3.73
N GLY A 137 9.23 17.58 -4.47
CA GLY A 137 9.22 17.53 -5.93
C GLY A 137 9.06 16.12 -6.52
N LEU A 138 8.46 15.19 -5.77
CA LEU A 138 8.26 13.81 -6.18
C LEU A 138 7.13 13.74 -7.23
N SER A 139 7.52 13.59 -8.50
CA SER A 139 6.62 13.78 -9.66
C SER A 139 6.05 12.48 -10.23
N HIS A 140 6.59 11.32 -9.82
CA HIS A 140 6.17 10.01 -10.31
C HIS A 140 5.11 9.34 -9.42
N ILE A 141 4.65 10.01 -8.36
CA ILE A 141 3.68 9.48 -7.41
C ILE A 141 2.32 10.13 -7.64
N LYS A 142 1.31 9.30 -7.92
CA LYS A 142 -0.09 9.69 -7.97
C LYS A 142 -0.79 9.17 -6.72
N PHE A 143 -1.47 10.05 -6.00
CA PHE A 143 -2.21 9.66 -4.82
C PHE A 143 -3.68 9.47 -5.14
N VAL A 144 -4.22 8.30 -4.81
CA VAL A 144 -5.61 7.94 -5.06
C VAL A 144 -6.27 7.62 -3.71
N ARG A 145 -7.53 8.06 -3.52
CA ARG A 145 -8.30 7.73 -2.32
C ARG A 145 -9.24 6.57 -2.60
N LEU A 146 -9.71 5.91 -1.55
CA LEU A 146 -10.60 4.75 -1.70
C LEU A 146 -11.91 5.08 -2.45
N VAL A 147 -12.44 6.30 -2.30
CA VAL A 147 -13.61 6.78 -3.06
C VAL A 147 -13.38 6.80 -4.57
N ASP A 148 -12.15 7.10 -5.01
CA ASP A 148 -11.78 7.10 -6.43
C ASP A 148 -11.66 5.67 -6.95
N VAL A 149 -11.06 4.76 -6.17
CA VAL A 149 -10.94 3.33 -6.51
C VAL A 149 -12.32 2.69 -6.71
N LEU A 150 -13.30 3.10 -5.91
CA LEU A 150 -14.65 2.57 -5.94
C LEU A 150 -15.58 3.31 -6.93
N ASP A 151 -15.09 4.33 -7.63
CA ASP A 151 -15.90 5.18 -8.50
C ASP A 151 -17.14 5.75 -7.78
N LEU A 152 -16.93 6.20 -6.54
CA LEU A 152 -17.99 6.77 -5.68
C LEU A 152 -17.90 8.29 -5.57
N GLY A 153 -16.86 8.90 -6.11
CA GLY A 153 -16.63 10.34 -6.08
C GLY A 153 -15.25 10.72 -6.57
N ASN A 154 -14.88 11.98 -6.34
CA ASN A 154 -13.54 12.51 -6.59
C ASN A 154 -12.92 12.90 -5.25
N GLY A 155 -11.97 12.08 -4.78
CA GLY A 155 -11.39 12.19 -3.45
C GLY A 155 -10.67 13.51 -3.18
N ASP A 156 -10.12 14.15 -4.21
CA ASP A 156 -9.42 15.44 -4.08
C ASP A 156 -10.39 16.64 -4.16
N ALA A 157 -11.60 16.46 -4.69
CA ALA A 157 -12.63 17.50 -4.73
C ALA A 157 -13.53 17.51 -3.49
N MET A 158 -13.56 16.42 -2.72
CA MET A 158 -14.38 16.31 -1.52
C MET A 158 -13.83 17.15 -0.38
N SER A 159 -14.72 17.82 0.35
CA SER A 159 -14.39 18.41 1.65
C SER A 159 -14.03 17.32 2.66
N ARG A 160 -13.34 17.72 3.74
CA ARG A 160 -13.05 16.81 4.87
C ARG A 160 -14.30 16.10 5.37
N GLY A 161 -15.38 16.85 5.62
CA GLY A 161 -16.63 16.28 6.14
C GLY A 161 -17.25 15.23 5.20
N GLU A 162 -17.28 15.53 3.90
CA GLU A 162 -17.78 14.57 2.89
C GLU A 162 -16.89 13.33 2.83
N HIS A 163 -15.57 13.50 2.85
CA HIS A 163 -14.63 12.39 2.79
C HIS A 163 -14.80 11.44 3.98
N LEU A 164 -14.86 11.96 5.20
CA LEU A 164 -15.04 11.15 6.40
C LEU A 164 -16.41 10.45 6.40
N SER A 165 -17.47 11.12 5.93
CA SER A 165 -18.81 10.52 5.84
C SER A 165 -18.89 9.33 4.86
N MET A 166 -17.93 9.22 3.94
CA MET A 166 -17.88 8.14 2.96
C MET A 166 -17.16 6.88 3.46
N ALA A 167 -16.45 6.92 4.59
CA ALA A 167 -15.63 5.80 5.05
C ALA A 167 -16.42 4.48 5.16
N GLU A 168 -17.55 4.49 5.89
CA GLU A 168 -18.42 3.31 6.04
C GLU A 168 -19.00 2.84 4.69
N THR A 169 -19.41 3.78 3.83
CA THR A 169 -19.93 3.45 2.49
C THR A 169 -18.86 2.76 1.65
N CYS A 170 -17.63 3.24 1.70
CA CYS A 170 -16.50 2.62 1.02
C CYS A 170 -16.22 1.20 1.53
N ARG A 171 -16.21 0.98 2.86
CA ARG A 171 -16.02 -0.37 3.43
C ARG A 171 -17.09 -1.33 2.95
N ARG A 172 -18.35 -0.94 3.03
CA ARG A 172 -19.48 -1.75 2.56
C ARG A 172 -19.40 -2.06 1.06
N GLU A 173 -18.99 -1.09 0.25
CA GLU A 173 -18.82 -1.32 -1.19
C GLU A 173 -17.61 -2.20 -1.51
N MET A 174 -16.51 -2.11 -0.74
CA MET A 174 -15.38 -3.03 -0.86
C MET A 174 -15.81 -4.47 -0.58
N GLU A 175 -16.50 -4.71 0.54
CA GLU A 175 -17.02 -6.03 0.90
C GLU A 175 -17.98 -6.53 -0.17
N ARG A 176 -18.97 -5.71 -0.55
CA ARG A 176 -20.01 -6.10 -1.51
C ARG A 176 -19.44 -6.46 -2.89
N ARG A 177 -18.39 -5.76 -3.35
CA ARG A 177 -17.82 -5.93 -4.70
C ARG A 177 -16.74 -6.99 -4.76
N PHE A 178 -15.95 -7.14 -3.71
CA PHE A 178 -14.68 -7.89 -3.77
C PHE A 178 -14.59 -9.02 -2.74
N LEU A 179 -15.46 -9.07 -1.73
CA LEU A 179 -15.48 -10.17 -0.76
C LEU A 179 -16.51 -11.21 -1.17
N SER A 180 -16.05 -12.44 -1.42
CA SER A 180 -16.96 -13.55 -1.69
C SER A 180 -17.81 -13.84 -0.44
N PRO A 181 -19.14 -14.10 -0.57
CA PRO A 181 -19.97 -14.53 0.55
C PRO A 181 -19.47 -15.80 1.25
N ASP A 182 -18.74 -16.65 0.51
CA ASP A 182 -18.17 -17.91 0.99
C ASP A 182 -16.70 -17.76 1.45
N PHE A 183 -16.18 -16.53 1.49
CA PHE A 183 -14.78 -16.30 1.88
C PHE A 183 -14.54 -16.71 3.33
N SER A 184 -13.56 -17.60 3.54
CA SER A 184 -13.15 -18.04 4.87
C SER A 184 -11.69 -17.70 5.11
N VAL A 185 -11.43 -16.73 5.99
CA VAL A 185 -10.07 -16.39 6.42
C VAL A 185 -9.34 -17.63 6.96
N GLN A 186 -10.00 -18.44 7.80
CA GLN A 186 -9.37 -19.66 8.32
C GLN A 186 -9.13 -20.71 7.22
N GLY A 187 -10.00 -20.78 6.22
CA GLY A 187 -9.83 -21.62 5.03
C GLY A 187 -8.59 -21.23 4.25
N GLU A 188 -8.46 -19.95 3.89
CA GLU A 188 -7.32 -19.38 3.16
C GLU A 188 -6.00 -19.58 3.90
N VAL A 189 -5.97 -19.26 5.20
CA VAL A 189 -4.77 -19.43 6.04
C VAL A 189 -4.35 -20.90 6.17
N ARG A 190 -5.30 -21.85 6.15
CA ARG A 190 -4.97 -23.29 6.17
C ARG A 190 -4.51 -23.80 4.80
N ALA A 191 -5.08 -23.28 3.72
CA ALA A 191 -4.83 -23.77 2.37
C ALA A 191 -3.55 -23.19 1.76
N HIS A 192 -3.15 -21.96 2.13
CA HIS A 192 -2.09 -21.21 1.46
C HIS A 192 -1.01 -20.74 2.44
N PRO A 193 0.22 -21.30 2.36
CA PRO A 193 1.33 -20.93 3.27
C PRO A 193 1.70 -19.44 3.24
N ASP A 194 1.74 -18.82 2.05
CA ASP A 194 2.07 -17.40 1.92
C ASP A 194 1.00 -16.49 2.56
N THR A 195 -0.28 -16.89 2.45
CA THR A 195 -1.39 -16.23 3.15
C THR A 195 -1.26 -16.39 4.65
N ALA A 196 -0.85 -17.57 5.14
CA ALA A 196 -0.61 -17.81 6.56
C ALA A 196 0.51 -16.91 7.13
N LEU A 197 1.62 -16.76 6.40
CA LEU A 197 2.72 -15.87 6.79
C LEU A 197 2.26 -14.40 6.83
N THR A 198 1.51 -13.97 5.82
CA THR A 198 0.93 -12.63 5.76
C THR A 198 -0.02 -12.38 6.94
N TYR A 199 -0.90 -13.33 7.24
CA TYR A 199 -1.84 -13.28 8.36
C TYR A 199 -1.12 -13.19 9.71
N GLN A 200 -0.09 -14.01 9.95
CA GLN A 200 0.69 -13.96 11.19
C GLN A 200 1.40 -12.62 11.39
N LYS A 201 2.01 -12.08 10.32
CA LYS A 201 2.66 -10.76 10.37
C LYS A 201 1.64 -9.66 10.63
N TYR A 202 0.48 -9.71 9.96
CA TYR A 202 -0.59 -8.75 10.16
C TYR A 202 -1.10 -8.79 11.60
N LEU A 203 -1.36 -9.96 12.19
CA LEU A 203 -1.79 -10.08 13.59
C LEU A 203 -0.80 -9.43 14.55
N LYS A 204 0.50 -9.61 14.33
CA LYS A 204 1.54 -8.98 15.17
C LYS A 204 1.47 -7.44 15.09
N SER A 205 1.31 -6.89 13.89
CA SER A 205 1.17 -5.43 13.69
C SER A 205 -0.15 -4.89 14.24
N ALA A 206 -1.27 -5.52 13.92
CA ALA A 206 -2.60 -5.14 14.39
C ALA A 206 -2.70 -5.17 15.92
N HIS A 207 -2.04 -6.13 16.56
CA HIS A 207 -1.97 -6.21 18.01
C HIS A 207 -1.25 -5.01 18.64
N GLU A 208 -0.13 -4.59 18.03
CA GLU A 208 0.57 -3.38 18.46
C GLU A 208 -0.31 -2.14 18.24
N ASP A 209 -0.94 -2.02 17.07
CA ASP A 209 -1.82 -0.89 16.76
C ASP A 209 -3.03 -0.84 17.71
N LEU A 210 -3.63 -1.98 18.07
CA LEU A 210 -4.73 -2.05 19.05
C LEU A 210 -4.29 -1.64 20.45
N PHE A 211 -3.09 -2.04 20.87
CA PHE A 211 -2.58 -1.69 22.18
C PHE A 211 -2.35 -0.18 22.31
N TRP A 212 -1.77 0.44 21.29
CA TRP A 212 -1.46 1.88 21.26
C TRP A 212 -2.58 2.76 20.71
N GLY A 213 -3.59 2.18 20.06
CA GLY A 213 -4.66 2.89 19.36
C GLY A 213 -5.43 3.85 20.29
N PRO A 214 -5.71 5.09 19.86
CA PRO A 214 -6.25 6.12 20.73
C PRO A 214 -7.70 5.85 21.14
N GLU A 215 -8.51 5.20 20.29
CA GLU A 215 -9.94 4.94 20.52
C GLU A 215 -10.25 3.46 20.81
N VAL A 216 -9.26 2.70 21.30
CA VAL A 216 -9.46 1.29 21.66
C VAL A 216 -9.86 1.14 23.13
N ASP A 217 -10.90 0.33 23.39
CA ASP A 217 -11.39 0.04 24.74
C ASP A 217 -10.25 -0.50 25.65
N PRO A 218 -10.06 0.03 26.87
CA PRO A 218 -9.05 -0.45 27.82
C PRO A 218 -9.12 -1.96 28.14
N ALA A 219 -10.28 -2.62 27.99
CA ALA A 219 -10.40 -4.07 28.09
C ALA A 219 -9.66 -4.78 26.96
N ILE A 220 -9.79 -4.30 25.71
CA ILE A 220 -9.10 -4.86 24.54
C ILE A 220 -7.59 -4.68 24.68
N LYS A 221 -7.14 -3.50 25.13
CA LYS A 221 -5.71 -3.24 25.39
C LYS A 221 -5.11 -4.19 26.43
N ARG A 222 -5.87 -4.54 27.48
CA ARG A 222 -5.40 -5.45 28.55
C ARG A 222 -5.31 -6.90 28.10
N ASP A 223 -6.19 -7.35 27.20
CA ASP A 223 -6.10 -8.68 26.61
C ASP A 223 -4.94 -8.78 25.62
N ALA A 224 -4.64 -7.71 24.88
CA ALA A 224 -3.44 -7.64 24.05
C ALA A 224 -2.14 -7.88 24.88
N VAL A 225 -2.05 -7.35 26.11
CA VAL A 225 -0.84 -7.57 26.94
C VAL A 225 -0.62 -9.05 27.31
N LYS A 226 -1.67 -9.89 27.33
CA LYS A 226 -1.55 -11.28 27.80
C LYS A 226 -0.76 -12.19 26.86
N ASP A 227 -0.69 -11.87 25.58
CA ASP A 227 -0.02 -12.71 24.57
C ASP A 227 1.46 -12.31 24.35
N PHE A 228 1.99 -11.37 25.14
CA PHE A 228 3.37 -10.87 25.06
C PHE A 228 4.29 -11.31 26.22
N TRP A 229 3.83 -12.21 27.11
CA TRP A 229 4.64 -12.83 28.17
C TRP A 229 4.48 -14.34 28.26
#